data_AF-A0A534ERV8-F1
#
_entry.id   AF-A0A534ERV8-F1
#
_cell.length_a   1.000
_cell.length_b   1.000
_cell.length_c   1.000
_cell.angle_alpha   90.00
_cell.angle_beta   90.00
_cell.angle_gamma   90.00
#
_symmetry.space_group_name_H-M   'P 1'
#
loop_
_entity.id
_entity.type
_entity.pdbx_description
1 polymer ?
#
loop_
_entity_poly.entity_id
_entity_poly.type
_entity_poly.pdbx_seq_one_letter_code
_entity_poly.pdbx_strand_id
1 'polypeptide(L)' 'MRQLLTRVFGSRNERLVRSYGRAVRAARELEPQIKSLSDEALRAKTDEFRRRLKEGATVDDLLPEAFAVVREAA' A
#
# COMPACT_ATOMS: atom_id res chain seq x y z
N MET A 1 -11.48 -21.72 27.53
CA MET A 1 -11.21 -20.26 27.58
C MET A 1 -10.63 -19.68 26.27
N ARG A 2 -9.62 -20.31 25.63
CA ARG A 2 -8.98 -19.79 24.39
C ARG A 2 -9.93 -19.48 23.23
N GLN A 3 -10.93 -20.33 22.95
CA GLN A 3 -11.82 -20.15 21.80
C GLN A 3 -12.80 -18.97 21.93
N LEU A 4 -13.19 -18.61 23.15
CA LEU A 4 -14.04 -17.44 23.41
C LEU A 4 -13.25 -16.14 23.19
N LEU A 5 -11.98 -16.10 23.62
CA LEU A 5 -11.11 -14.94 23.42
C LEU A 5 -10.79 -14.70 21.93
N THR A 6 -10.56 -15.76 21.14
CA THR A 6 -10.38 -15.62 19.68
C THR A 6 -11.63 -15.20 18.94
N ARG A 7 -12.84 -15.56 19.41
CA ARG A 7 -14.10 -15.08 18.81
C ARG A 7 -14.36 -13.60 19.05
N VAL A 8 -13.95 -13.08 20.21
CA VAL A 8 -14.17 -11.67 20.58
C VAL A 8 -13.07 -10.75 20.02
N PHE A 9 -11.80 -11.17 20.07
CA PHE A 9 -10.66 -10.34 19.65
C PHE A 9 -10.09 -10.71 18.26
N GLY A 10 -10.69 -11.67 17.58
CA GLY A 10 -10.20 -12.26 16.34
C GLY A 10 -8.93 -13.10 16.53
N SER A 11 -8.60 -13.92 15.55
CA SER A 11 -7.31 -14.61 15.49
C SER A 11 -6.16 -13.63 15.18
N ARG A 12 -4.90 -14.02 15.48
CA ARG A 12 -3.72 -13.26 15.05
C ARG A 12 -3.73 -13.05 13.52
N ASN A 13 -4.15 -14.07 12.79
CA ASN A 13 -4.26 -14.02 11.33
C ASN A 13 -5.30 -12.99 10.88
N GLU A 14 -6.50 -12.99 11.46
CA GLU A 14 -7.54 -11.99 11.14
C GLU A 14 -7.06 -10.55 11.39
N ARG A 15 -6.30 -10.32 12.47
CA ARG A 15 -5.73 -8.98 12.74
C ARG A 15 -4.73 -8.56 11.66
N LEU A 16 -3.87 -9.47 11.22
CA LEU A 16 -2.91 -9.22 10.13
C LEU A 16 -3.62 -8.95 8.79
N VAL A 17 -4.63 -9.76 8.45
CA VAL A 17 -5.43 -9.55 7.24
C VAL A 17 -6.15 -8.20 7.29
N ARG A 18 -6.70 -7.81 8.44
CA ARG A 18 -7.31 -6.48 8.61
C ARG A 18 -6.31 -5.35 8.44
N SER A 19 -5.06 -5.50 8.89
CA SER A 19 -4.01 -4.49 8.67
C SER A 19 -3.62 -4.38 7.20
N TYR A 20 -3.41 -5.50 6.51
CA TYR A 20 -3.11 -5.48 5.07
C TYR A 20 -4.27 -4.89 4.26
N GLY A 21 -5.51 -5.19 4.65
CA GLY A 21 -6.69 -4.60 4.04
C GLY A 21 -6.75 -3.07 4.11
N ARG A 22 -6.14 -2.43 5.12
CA ARG A 22 -6.03 -0.96 5.16
C ARG A 22 -5.09 -0.45 4.07
N ALA A 23 -3.91 -1.04 3.94
CA ALA A 23 -2.93 -0.66 2.91
C ALA A 23 -3.50 -0.87 1.49
N VAL A 24 -4.19 -1.99 1.25
CA VAL A 24 -4.85 -2.27 -0.03
C VAL A 24 -5.93 -1.24 -0.37
N ARG A 25 -6.71 -0.80 0.62
CA ARG A 25 -7.73 0.25 0.40
C ARG A 25 -7.09 1.59 0.05
N ALA A 26 -6.04 1.98 0.77
CA ALA A 26 -5.29 3.20 0.45
C ALA A 26 -4.69 3.15 -0.97
N ALA A 27 -4.14 2.00 -1.39
CA ALA A 27 -3.67 1.82 -2.76
C ALA A 27 -4.82 1.92 -3.78
N ARG A 28 -6.00 1.35 -3.47
CA ARG A 28 -7.19 1.41 -4.33
C ARG A 28 -7.66 2.82 -4.64
N GLU A 29 -7.57 3.72 -3.66
CA GLU A 29 -7.95 5.12 -3.81
C GLU A 29 -7.02 5.88 -4.78
N LEU A 30 -5.77 5.43 -4.94
CA LEU A 30 -4.78 6.03 -5.84
C LEU A 30 -4.87 5.50 -7.27
N GLU A 31 -5.53 4.35 -7.50
CA GLU A 31 -5.60 3.70 -8.81
C GLU A 31 -6.10 4.60 -9.94
N PRO A 32 -7.16 5.41 -9.78
CA PRO A 32 -7.63 6.26 -10.88
C PRO A 32 -6.59 7.29 -11.32
N GLN A 33 -5.81 7.80 -10.37
CA GLN A 33 -4.76 8.80 -10.65
C GLN A 33 -3.57 8.12 -11.33
N ILE A 34 -3.13 6.97 -10.83
CA ILE A 34 -2.00 6.24 -11.41
C ILE A 34 -2.33 5.75 -12.83
N LYS A 35 -3.55 5.26 -13.05
CA LYS A 35 -4.01 4.79 -14.36
C LYS A 35 -4.08 5.88 -15.42
N SER A 36 -4.22 7.14 -15.02
CA SER A 36 -4.20 8.28 -15.95
C SER A 36 -2.81 8.72 -16.39
N LEU A 37 -1.75 8.14 -15.81
CA LEU A 37 -0.37 8.48 -16.14
C LEU A 37 0.07 7.82 -17.45
N SER A 38 0.95 8.49 -18.20
CA SER A 38 1.67 7.87 -19.32
C SER A 38 2.79 6.96 -18.81
N ASP A 39 3.35 6.14 -19.70
CA ASP A 39 4.50 5.28 -19.40
C ASP A 39 5.71 6.07 -18.87
N GLU A 40 5.98 7.25 -19.43
CA GLU A 40 7.05 8.14 -18.96
C GLU A 40 6.77 8.64 -17.54
N ALA A 41 5.51 9.02 -17.26
CA ALA A 41 5.11 9.48 -15.94
C ALA A 41 5.13 8.35 -14.90
N LEU A 42 4.74 7.12 -15.28
CA LEU A 42 4.87 5.93 -14.42
C LEU A 42 6.34 5.61 -14.11
N ARG A 43 7.25 5.74 -15.10
CA ARG A 43 8.70 5.59 -14.85
C ARG A 43 9.23 6.66 -13.90
N ALA A 44 8.83 7.91 -14.09
CA ALA A 44 9.25 9.04 -13.27
C ALA A 44 8.88 8.90 -11.78
N LYS A 45 7.81 8.16 -11.46
CA LYS A 45 7.45 7.83 -10.06
C LYS A 45 8.57 7.12 -9.29
N THR A 46 9.39 6.32 -9.97
CA THR A 46 10.55 5.67 -9.32
C THR A 46 11.54 6.69 -8.77
N ASP A 47 11.83 7.74 -9.53
CA ASP A 47 12.77 8.78 -9.10
C ASP A 47 12.15 9.68 -8.02
N GLU A 48 10.83 9.93 -8.10
CA GLU A 48 10.07 10.60 -7.04
C GLU A 48 10.17 9.84 -5.71
N PHE A 49 9.95 8.52 -5.70
CA PHE A 49 10.05 7.70 -4.50
C PHE A 49 11.46 7.70 -3.93
N ARG A 50 12.49 7.57 -4.77
CA ARG A 50 13.90 7.67 -4.33
C ARG A 50 14.21 9.02 -3.70
N ARG A 51 13.68 10.12 -4.24
CA ARG A 51 13.83 11.45 -3.66
C ARG A 51 13.16 11.52 -2.29
N ARG A 52 11.90 11.08 -2.17
CA ARG A 52 11.15 11.11 -0.92
C ARG A 52 11.82 10.28 0.18
N LEU A 53 12.41 9.12 -0.15
CA LEU A 53 13.20 8.34 0.80
C LEU A 53 14.43 9.12 1.30
N LYS A 54 15.11 9.87 0.43
CA LYS A 54 16.24 10.72 0.84
C LYS A 54 15.80 11.90 1.71
N GLU A 55 14.58 12.39 1.51
CA GLU A 55 13.96 13.46 2.30
C GLU A 55 13.41 12.96 3.65
N GLY A 56 13.49 11.65 3.93
CA GLY A 56 13.13 11.07 5.22
C GLY A 56 11.79 10.34 5.25
N ALA A 57 11.11 10.17 4.12
CA ALA A 57 9.95 9.29 4.05
C ALA A 57 10.35 7.83 4.35
N THR A 58 9.46 7.10 5.02
CA THR A 58 9.64 5.67 5.25
C THR A 58 9.07 4.84 4.11
N VAL A 59 9.46 3.56 4.04
CA VAL A 59 8.86 2.64 3.07
C VAL A 59 7.35 2.49 3.27
N ASP A 60 6.88 2.53 4.52
CA ASP A 60 5.45 2.43 4.85
C ASP A 60 4.66 3.65 4.33
N ASP A 61 5.27 4.84 4.33
CA ASP A 61 4.65 6.05 3.78
C ASP A 61 4.47 5.97 2.25
N LEU A 62 5.38 5.26 1.57
CA LEU A 62 5.36 5.09 0.10
C LEU A 62 4.55 3.88 -0.35
N LEU A 63 4.31 2.91 0.55
CA LEU A 63 3.78 1.60 0.22
C LEU A 63 2.46 1.65 -0.59
N PRO A 64 1.43 2.44 -0.22
CA PRO A 64 0.18 2.45 -0.98
C PRO A 64 0.34 2.94 -2.42
N GLU A 65 1.12 4.00 -2.61
CA GLU A 65 1.34 4.62 -3.93
C GLU A 65 2.27 3.77 -4.80
N ALA A 66 3.37 3.28 -4.23
CA ALA A 66 4.29 2.39 -4.92
C ALA A 66 3.59 1.10 -5.37
N PHE A 67 2.70 0.54 -4.55
CA PHE A 67 1.92 -0.63 -4.91
C PHE A 67 0.96 -0.34 -6.07
N ALA A 68 0.30 0.82 -6.08
CA ALA A 68 -0.56 1.23 -7.19
C ALA A 68 0.24 1.40 -8.50
N VAL A 69 1.43 2.01 -8.45
CA VAL A 69 2.33 2.18 -9.61
C VAL A 69 2.79 0.84 -10.17
N VAL A 70 3.29 -0.07 -9.31
CA VAL A 70 3.75 -1.40 -9.75
C VAL A 70 2.61 -2.20 -10.39
N ARG A 71 1.40 -2.08 -9.85
CA ARG A 71 0.23 -2.80 -10.38
C ARG A 71 -0.21 -2.30 -11.75
N GLU A 72 -0.11 -0.99 -12.01
CA GLU A 72 -0.42 -0.43 -13.33
C GLU A 72 0.67 -0.76 -14.37
N ALA A 73 1.91 -0.91 -13.92
CA ALA A 73 3.05 -1.24 -14.79
C ALA A 73 3.17 -2.73 -15.17
N ALA A 74 2.40 -3.62 -14.53
CA ALA A 74 2.46 -5.08 -14.71
C ALA A 74 1.55 -5.57 -15.84
#